data_AF-A0AA37HIM0-F1
#
_entry.id   AF-A0AA37HIM0-F1
#
_cell.length_a   1.000
_cell.length_b   1.000
_cell.length_c   1.000
_cell.angle_alpha   90.00
_cell.angle_beta   90.00
_cell.angle_gamma   90.00
#
_symmetry.space_group_name_H-M   'P 1'
#
loop_
_entity.id
_entity.type
_entity.pdbx_description
1 polymer ?
#
loop_
_entity_poly.entity_id
_entity_poly.type
_entity_poly.pdbx_seq_one_letter_code
_entity_poly.pdbx_strand_id
1 'polypeptide(L)' 'MHAPVLDYLLSTLRAHRAAGTAHPEAALDMEAYILHVIRLADQRALSGAEALVAANRAMNAALGLPSLQDARHEPR' A
#
# COMPACT_ATOMS: atom_id res chain seq x y z
N MET A 1 19.96 -3.95 3.02
CA MET A 1 20.32 -3.08 1.88
C MET A 1 19.09 -2.23 1.72
N HIS A 2 19.12 -0.98 2.21
CA HIS A 2 17.94 -0.13 2.18
C HIS A 2 17.58 0.14 0.71
N ALA A 3 16.32 -0.10 0.33
CA ALA A 3 15.86 -0.02 -1.05
C ALA A 3 14.95 1.21 -1.22
N PRO A 4 15.48 2.37 -1.68
CA PRO A 4 14.75 3.65 -1.67
C PRO A 4 13.42 3.62 -2.44
N VAL A 5 13.32 2.74 -3.43
CA VAL A 5 12.10 2.55 -4.21
C VAL A 5 10.96 1.96 -3.36
N LEU A 6 11.24 1.12 -2.37
CA LEU A 6 10.23 0.54 -1.49
C LEU A 6 9.69 1.61 -0.52
N ASP A 7 10.56 2.48 -0.02
CA ASP A 7 10.15 3.61 0.82
C ASP A 7 9.31 4.61 0.04
N TYR A 8 9.64 4.84 -1.23
CA TYR A 8 8.82 5.64 -2.14
C TYR A 8 7.42 5.06 -2.33
N LEU A 9 7.29 3.75 -2.56
CA LEU A 9 5.97 3.10 -2.69
C LEU A 9 5.16 3.18 -1.40
N LEU A 10 5.80 2.97 -0.25
CA LEU A 10 5.16 3.09 1.07
C LEU A 10 4.67 4.53 1.33
N SER A 11 5.51 5.52 1.04
CA SER A 11 5.16 6.95 1.16
C SER A 11 4.00 7.33 0.23
N THR A 12 4.02 6.82 -1.01
CA THR A 12 2.97 7.05 -2.01
C THR A 12 1.63 6.47 -1.54
N LEU A 13 1.60 5.24 -1.03
CA LEU A 13 0.38 4.65 -0.48
C LEU A 13 -0.18 5.47 0.70
N ARG A 14 0.69 5.91 1.62
CA ARG A 14 0.29 6.78 2.73
C ARG A 14 -0.29 8.10 2.26
N ALA A 15 0.28 8.71 1.23
CA ALA A 15 -0.24 9.94 0.63
C ALA A 15 -1.63 9.71 0.02
N HIS A 16 -1.84 8.63 -0.72
CA HIS A 16 -3.16 8.30 -1.27
C HIS A 16 -4.21 8.05 -0.20
N ARG A 17 -3.84 7.36 0.88
CA ARG A 17 -4.71 7.15 2.04
C ARG A 17 -5.08 8.47 2.73
N ALA A 18 -4.09 9.34 2.97
CA ALA A 18 -4.32 10.65 3.56
C ALA A 18 -5.20 11.55 2.68
N ALA A 19 -5.08 11.43 1.35
CA ALA A 19 -5.91 12.14 0.39
C ALA A 19 -7.32 11.54 0.20
N GLY A 20 -7.64 10.41 0.84
CA GLY A 20 -8.91 9.70 0.65
C GLY A 20 -9.07 9.10 -0.76
N THR A 21 -7.97 8.92 -1.48
CA THR A 21 -7.94 8.37 -2.85
C THR A 21 -7.62 6.88 -2.91
N ALA A 22 -7.27 6.28 -1.77
CA ALA A 22 -7.16 4.83 -1.61
C ALA A 22 -8.31 4.32 -0.75
N HIS A 23 -8.71 3.06 -0.96
CA HIS A 23 -9.66 2.41 -0.06
C HIS A 23 -9.05 2.32 1.36
N PRO A 24 -9.70 2.84 2.41
CA PRO A 24 -9.06 3.10 3.70
C PRO A 24 -8.56 1.83 4.40
N GLU A 25 -9.40 0.79 4.48
CA GLU A 25 -9.04 -0.49 5.13
C GLU A 25 -7.97 -1.23 4.33
N ALA A 26 -8.21 -1.45 3.03
CA ALA A 26 -7.22 -2.07 2.14
C ALA A 26 -5.88 -1.32 2.14
N ALA A 27 -5.87 0.02 2.19
CA ALA A 27 -4.63 0.78 2.25
C ALA A 27 -3.85 0.55 3.56
N LEU A 28 -4.52 0.36 4.70
CA LEU A 28 -3.87 0.02 5.97
C LEU A 28 -3.25 -1.38 5.92
N ASP A 29 -3.99 -2.36 5.41
CA ASP A 29 -3.50 -3.73 5.30
C ASP A 29 -2.34 -3.84 4.31
N MET A 30 -2.43 -3.14 3.18
CA MET A 30 -1.36 -3.10 2.18
C MET A 30 -0.14 -2.31 2.70
N GLU A 31 -0.33 -1.29 3.52
CA GLU A 31 0.77 -0.59 4.22
C GLU A 31 1.54 -1.56 5.13
N ALA A 32 0.83 -2.34 5.94
CA ALA A 32 1.43 -3.36 6.81
C ALA A 32 2.16 -4.44 5.99
N TYR A 33 1.57 -4.88 4.88
CA TYR A 33 2.20 -5.84 3.97
C TYR A 33 3.50 -5.29 3.35
N ILE A 34 3.51 -4.04 2.86
CA ILE A 34 4.71 -3.41 2.28
C ILE A 34 5.82 -3.30 3.34
N LEU A 35 5.49 -2.90 4.57
CA LEU A 35 6.45 -2.88 5.69
C LEU A 35 7.03 -4.27 5.97
N HIS A 36 6.21 -5.32 5.89
CA HIS A 36 6.69 -6.68 6.05
C HIS A 36 7.65 -7.08 4.92
N VAL A 37 7.34 -6.75 3.67
CA VAL A 37 8.19 -7.00 2.50
C VAL A 37 9.53 -6.29 2.62
N ILE A 38 9.54 -5.02 3.05
CA ILE A 38 10.78 -4.26 3.31
C ILE A 38 11.66 -5.00 4.33
N ARG A 39 11.06 -5.46 5.44
CA ARG A 39 11.78 -6.23 6.46
C ARG A 39 12.37 -7.53 5.90
N LEU A 40 11.65 -8.25 5.04
CA LEU A 40 12.16 -9.47 4.39
C LEU A 40 13.32 -9.17 3.43
N ALA A 41 13.24 -8.06 2.69
CA ALA A 41 14.32 -7.61 1.82
C ALA A 41 15.58 -7.22 2.62
N ASP A 42 15.41 -6.51 3.74
CA ASP A 42 16.51 -6.13 4.63
C ASP A 42 17.21 -7.34 5.24
N GLN A 43 16.44 -8.38 5.56
CA GLN A 43 16.94 -9.67 6.03
C GLN A 43 17.52 -10.57 4.92
N ARG A 44 17.51 -10.11 3.65
CA ARG A 44 17.92 -10.87 2.46
C ARG A 44 17.11 -12.16 2.24
N ALA A 45 15.90 -12.23 2.81
CA ALA A 45 14.96 -13.32 2.56
C ALA A 45 14.25 -13.16 1.20
N LEU A 46 14.19 -11.93 0.67
CA LEU A 46 13.76 -11.62 -0.69
C LEU A 46 14.85 -10.83 -1.41
N SER A 47 14.98 -11.06 -2.72
CA SER A 47 15.73 -10.16 -3.57
C SER A 47 15.03 -8.80 -3.67
N GLY A 48 15.79 -7.75 -4.01
CA GLY A 48 15.21 -6.41 -4.19
C GLY A 48 14.13 -6.37 -5.28
N ALA A 49 14.27 -7.19 -6.34
CA ALA A 49 13.29 -7.28 -7.42
C ALA A 49 11.98 -7.93 -6.95
N GLU A 50 12.06 -9.03 -6.19
CA GLU A 50 10.87 -9.69 -5.63
C GLU A 50 10.13 -8.78 -4.65
N ALA A 51 10.89 -8.07 -3.80
CA ALA A 51 10.33 -7.10 -2.87
C ALA A 51 9.61 -5.96 -3.60
N LEU A 52 10.21 -5.45 -4.69
CA LEU A 52 9.60 -4.41 -5.52
C LEU A 52 8.29 -4.88 -6.16
N VAL A 53 8.29 -6.08 -6.76
CA VAL A 53 7.08 -6.65 -7.37
C VAL A 53 5.98 -6.85 -6.33
N ALA A 54 6.31 -7.38 -5.16
CA ALA A 54 5.37 -7.57 -4.07
C ALA A 54 4.79 -6.23 -3.57
N ALA A 55 5.63 -5.23 -3.31
CA ALA A 55 5.19 -3.92 -2.85
C ALA A 55 4.32 -3.20 -3.89
N ASN A 56 4.69 -3.27 -5.18
CA ASN A 56 3.90 -2.68 -6.25
C ASN A 56 2.52 -3.35 -6.41
N ARG A 57 2.44 -4.68 -6.26
CA ARG A 57 1.15 -5.39 -6.27
C ARG A 57 0.25 -4.94 -5.12
N ALA A 58 0.79 -4.79 -3.92
CA ALA A 58 0.04 -4.31 -2.76
C ALA A 58 -0.48 -2.88 -2.95
N MET A 59 0.36 -1.98 -3.46
CA MET A 59 -0.07 -0.61 -3.80
C MET A 59 -1.21 -0.60 -4.82
N ASN A 60 -1.09 -1.38 -5.90
CA ASN A 60 -2.16 -1.47 -6.91
C ASN A 60 -3.45 -2.08 -6.35
N ALA A 61 -3.36 -3.04 -5.42
CA ALA A 61 -4.54 -3.59 -4.76
C ALA A 61 -5.26 -2.54 -3.91
N ALA A 62 -4.52 -1.71 -3.17
CA ALA A 62 -5.11 -0.65 -2.35
C ALA A 62 -5.75 0.49 -3.17
N LEU A 63 -5.17 0.80 -4.35
CA LEU A 63 -5.64 1.87 -5.23
C LEU A 63 -6.70 1.40 -6.24
N GLY A 64 -6.72 0.10 -6.56
CA GLY A 64 -7.62 -0.48 -7.56
C GLY A 64 -9.03 -0.78 -7.03
N LEU A 65 -9.23 -0.73 -5.71
CA LEU A 65 -10.55 -0.92 -5.12
C LEU A 65 -11.36 0.38 -5.20
N PRO A 66 -12.60 0.33 -5.70
CA PRO A 66 -13.48 1.49 -5.61
C PRO A 66 -13.70 1.82 -4.14
N SER A 67 -13.62 3.11 -3.81
CA SER A 67 -14.07 3.56 -2.49
C SER A 67 -15.56 3.24 -2.38
N LEU A 68 -15.95 2.46 -1.37
CA LEU A 68 -17.34 2.38 -0.96
C LEU A 68 -17.68 3.79 -0.48
N GLN A 69 -18.25 4.60 -1.37
CA GLN A 69 -18.90 5.82 -0.95
C GLN A 69 -19.94 5.36 0.06
N ASP A 70 -19.69 5.63 1.34
CA ASP A 70 -20.72 5.50 2.37
C ASP A 70 -21.97 6.10 1.77
N ALA A 71 -23.00 5.26 1.63
CA ALA A 71 -24.29 5.63 1.12
C ALA A 71 -24.70 6.89 1.87
N ARG A 72 -24.50 8.05 1.23
CA ARG A 72 -24.95 9.33 1.75
C ARG A 72 -26.42 9.10 2.03
N HIS A 73 -26.74 8.98 3.30
CA HIS A 73 -28.10 8.99 3.79
C HIS A 73 -28.68 10.32 3.32
N GLU A 74 -29.40 10.31 2.20
CA GLU A 74 -30.39 11.33 1.92
C GLU A 74 -31.38 11.27 3.08
N PRO A 75 -31.54 12.34 3.87
CA PRO A 75 -32.60 12.38 4.86
C PRO A 75 -33.92 12.45 4.10
N ARG A 76 -34.77 11.44 4.28
CA ARG A 76 -36.20 11.54 3.97
C ARG A 76 -36.92 12.22 5.12
#